data_AF-A0A251UQU0-F1
#
_entry.id   AF-A0A251UQU0-F1
#
_cell.length_a   1.000
_cell.length_b   1.000
_cell.length_c   1.000
_cell.angle_alpha   90.00
_cell.angle_beta   90.00
_cell.angle_gamma   90.00
#
_symmetry.space_group_name_H-M   'P 1'
#
loop_
_entity.id
_entity.type
_entity.pdbx_description
1 polymer ?
#
loop_
_entity_poly.entity_id
_entity_poly.type
_entity_poly.pdbx_seq_one_letter_code
_entity_poly.pdbx_strand_id
1 'polypeptide(L)'
;MILQSLSVQGLTSSGGDGGNSSGASRALIKDRLKIFNLQFEELHQRQSQWTVPDSELRESLRLAVAEVLLPAYRSFIKRFGVLVENGKNPHKYIRYTAEDLDRMLGEFFEGKT
;
A
#
# COMPACT_ATOMS: atom_id res chain seq x y z
N MET A 1 3.91 -10.96 -3.29
CA MET A 1 4.71 -9.86 -2.70
C MET A 1 3.85 -8.61 -2.56
N ILE A 2 4.01 -7.81 -1.50
CA ILE A 2 3.15 -6.64 -1.20
C ILE A 2 3.03 -5.65 -2.37
N LEU A 3 4.13 -5.44 -3.11
CA LEU A 3 4.15 -4.56 -4.28
C LEU A 3 3.27 -5.05 -5.45
N GLN A 4 2.98 -6.35 -5.55
CA GLN A 4 2.08 -6.88 -6.58
C GLN A 4 0.63 -6.44 -6.36
N SER A 5 0.24 -6.13 -5.12
CA SER A 5 -1.07 -5.53 -4.85
C SER A 5 -1.16 -4.09 -5.36
N LEU A 6 -0.03 -3.39 -5.48
CA LEU A 6 0.06 -2.03 -6.01
C LEU A 6 0.41 -2.00 -7.51
N SER A 7 0.47 -3.16 -8.17
CA SER A 7 0.75 -3.24 -9.61
C SER A 7 -0.42 -2.75 -10.45
N VAL A 8 -0.10 -2.04 -11.52
CA VAL A 8 -1.04 -1.54 -12.52
C VAL A 8 -1.37 -2.59 -13.61
N GLN A 9 -0.65 -3.72 -13.63
CA GLN A 9 -0.88 -4.78 -14.60
C GLN A 9 -2.30 -5.36 -14.47
N GLY A 10 -3.07 -5.28 -15.57
CA GLY A 10 -4.49 -5.65 -15.61
C GLY A 10 -5.48 -4.49 -15.41
N LEU A 11 -5.00 -3.26 -15.17
CA LEU A 11 -5.82 -2.04 -15.03
C LEU A 11 -5.69 -1.08 -16.22
N THR A 12 -5.00 -1.48 -17.29
CA THR A 12 -4.91 -0.68 -18.52
C THR A 12 -6.21 -0.81 -19.30
N SER A 13 -7.16 0.09 -19.04
CA SER A 13 -8.26 0.34 -19.97
C SER A 13 -7.66 0.86 -21.26
N SER A 14 -7.62 0.01 -22.28
CA SER A 14 -7.55 0.46 -23.66
C SER A 14 -8.75 1.38 -23.89
N GLY A 15 -8.54 2.54 -24.50
CA GLY A 15 -9.60 3.50 -24.76
C GLY A 15 -10.72 2.88 -25.59
N GLY A 16 -11.97 3.05 -25.14
CA GLY A 16 -13.15 2.64 -25.89
C GLY A 16 -14.28 2.07 -25.02
N ASP A 17 -15.26 2.93 -24.76
CA ASP A 17 -16.69 2.62 -24.68
C ASP A 17 -17.34 1.95 -23.44
N GLY A 18 -18.49 2.52 -23.05
CA GLY A 18 -19.64 1.80 -22.51
C GLY A 18 -19.64 1.32 -21.04
N GLY A 19 -19.92 2.21 -20.09
CA GLY A 19 -20.82 2.04 -18.91
C GLY A 19 -20.62 0.93 -17.86
N ASN A 20 -20.03 -0.22 -18.17
CA ASN A 20 -19.96 -1.41 -17.31
C ASN A 20 -18.51 -1.77 -16.88
N SER A 21 -17.51 -1.33 -17.65
CA SER A 21 -16.09 -1.55 -17.38
C SER A 21 -15.59 -0.80 -16.14
N SER A 22 -16.10 0.41 -15.90
CA SER A 22 -15.71 1.26 -14.76
C SER A 22 -16.12 0.69 -13.39
N GLY A 23 -17.22 -0.08 -13.33
CA GLY A 23 -17.65 -0.79 -12.13
C GLY A 23 -16.71 -1.94 -11.78
N ALA A 24 -16.37 -2.76 -12.77
CA ALA A 24 -15.42 -3.87 -12.63
C ALA A 24 -14.02 -3.37 -12.24
N SER A 25 -13.51 -2.31 -12.88
CA SER A 25 -12.22 -1.70 -12.52
C SER A 25 -12.21 -1.17 -11.09
N ARG A 26 -13.31 -0.54 -10.62
CA ARG A 26 -13.43 -0.09 -9.23
C ARG A 26 -13.43 -1.24 -8.22
N ALA A 27 -14.10 -2.34 -8.51
CA ALA A 27 -14.10 -3.52 -7.65
C ALA A 27 -12.69 -4.13 -7.54
N LEU A 28 -11.97 -4.23 -8.65
CA LEU A 28 -10.58 -4.71 -8.67
C LEU A 28 -9.65 -3.81 -7.86
N ILE A 29 -9.72 -2.48 -8.02
CA ILE A 29 -8.92 -1.52 -7.24
C ILE A 29 -9.19 -1.69 -5.73
N LYS A 30 -10.46 -1.82 -5.36
CA LYS A 30 -10.88 -2.05 -3.97
C LYS A 30 -10.31 -3.34 -3.40
N ASP A 31 -10.32 -4.43 -4.17
CA ASP A 31 -9.76 -5.70 -3.72
C ASP A 31 -8.23 -5.66 -3.63
N ARG A 32 -7.56 -4.95 -4.55
CA ARG A 32 -6.12 -4.68 -4.46
C ARG A 32 -5.76 -3.94 -3.17
N LEU A 33 -6.51 -2.90 -2.82
CA LEU A 33 -6.31 -2.17 -1.55
C LEU A 33 -6.57 -3.02 -0.31
N LYS A 34 -7.58 -3.91 -0.33
CA LYS A 34 -7.78 -4.87 0.78
C LYS A 34 -6.58 -5.80 0.93
N ILE A 35 -6.08 -6.35 -0.17
CA ILE A 35 -4.92 -7.25 -0.17
C ILE A 35 -3.69 -6.50 0.35
N PHE A 36 -3.47 -5.26 -0.12
CA PHE A 36 -2.42 -4.39 0.38
C PHE A 36 -2.51 -4.21 1.90
N ASN A 37 -3.68 -3.83 2.41
CA ASN A 37 -3.88 -3.59 3.84
C ASN A 37 -3.56 -4.84 4.67
N LEU A 38 -4.03 -6.02 4.23
CA LEU A 38 -3.74 -7.28 4.91
C LEU A 38 -2.24 -7.59 4.91
N GLN A 39 -1.59 -7.49 3.75
CA GLN A 39 -0.18 -7.81 3.60
C GLN A 39 0.72 -6.82 4.36
N PHE A 40 0.35 -5.54 4.38
CA PHE A 40 1.08 -4.52 5.12
C PHE A 40 0.97 -4.75 6.63
N GLU A 41 -0.24 -4.99 7.14
CA GLU A 41 -0.45 -5.24 8.57
C GLU A 41 0.30 -6.47 9.06
N GLU A 42 0.25 -7.58 8.31
CA GLU A 42 1.01 -8.79 8.64
C GLU A 42 2.53 -8.56 8.58
N LEU A 43 3.01 -7.75 7.63
CA LEU A 43 4.42 -7.42 7.51
C LEU A 43 4.88 -6.55 8.68
N HIS A 44 4.12 -5.50 8.99
CA HIS A 44 4.38 -4.60 10.10
C HIS A 44 4.39 -5.35 11.42
N GLN A 45 3.35 -6.14 11.70
CA GLN A 45 3.27 -6.94 12.93
C GLN A 45 4.49 -7.86 13.11
N ARG A 46 5.01 -8.47 12.03
CA ARG A 46 6.20 -9.33 12.10
C ARG A 46 7.49 -8.53 12.23
N GLN A 47 7.70 -7.53 11.37
CA GLN A 47 8.98 -6.82 11.29
C GLN A 47 9.22 -5.86 12.47
N SER A 48 8.17 -5.31 13.09
CA SER A 48 8.32 -4.52 14.32
C SER A 48 8.69 -5.37 15.55
N GLN A 49 8.53 -6.70 15.49
CA GLN A 49 8.96 -7.61 16.57
C GLN A 49 10.43 -8.03 16.45
N TRP A 50 11.03 -7.89 15.27
CA TRP A 50 12.44 -8.20 15.09
C TRP A 50 13.30 -7.08 15.66
N THR A 51 14.54 -7.39 16.03
CA THR A 51 15.49 -6.40 16.56
C THR A 51 16.73 -6.39 15.70
N VAL A 52 17.11 -5.21 15.23
CA VAL A 52 18.43 -4.97 14.60
C VAL A 52 19.21 -4.05 15.53
N PRO A 53 20.20 -4.56 16.30
CA PRO A 53 20.91 -3.77 17.31
C PRO A 53 21.66 -2.58 16.72
N ASP A 54 22.25 -2.75 15.54
CA ASP A 54 22.96 -1.71 14.82
C ASP A 54 21.97 -0.66 14.28
N SER A 55 22.07 0.58 14.78
CA SER A 55 21.16 1.67 14.42
C SER A 55 21.32 2.13 12.98
N GLU A 56 22.54 2.11 12.43
CA GLU A 56 22.79 2.54 11.05
C GLU A 56 22.24 1.52 10.06
N LEU A 57 22.48 0.23 10.33
CA LEU A 57 21.91 -0.85 9.52
C LEU A 57 20.38 -0.84 9.59
N ARG A 58 19.81 -0.63 10.78
CA ARG A 58 18.36 -0.54 10.99
C ARG A 58 17.75 0.57 10.14
N GLU A 59 18.33 1.77 10.21
CA GLU A 59 17.85 2.92 9.45
C GLU A 59 18.00 2.69 7.94
N SER A 60 19.14 2.16 7.49
CA SER A 60 19.35 1.82 6.09
C SER A 60 18.31 0.83 5.55
N LEU A 61 17.94 -0.19 6.34
CA LEU A 61 16.90 -1.15 5.97
C LEU A 61 15.52 -0.49 5.88
N ARG A 62 15.17 0.37 6.84
CA ARG A 62 13.91 1.12 6.83
C ARG A 62 13.81 2.01 5.58
N LEU A 63 14.86 2.77 5.30
CA LEU A 63 14.96 3.61 4.10
C LEU A 63 14.82 2.80 2.82
N ALA A 64 15.53 1.67 2.71
CA ALA A 64 15.45 0.81 1.53
C ALA A 64 14.03 0.27 1.29
N VAL A 65 13.27 -0.05 2.35
CA VAL A 65 11.86 -0.45 2.22
C VAL A 65 10.98 0.75 1.82
N ALA A 66 11.17 1.91 2.46
CA ALA A 66 10.41 3.13 2.20
C ALA A 66 10.58 3.63 0.76
N GLU A 67 11.82 3.64 0.24
CA GLU A 67 12.17 4.05 -1.12
C GLU A 67 11.46 3.23 -2.20
N VAL A 68 11.07 1.99 -1.89
CA VAL A 68 10.33 1.13 -2.83
C VAL A 68 8.83 1.22 -2.59
N LEU A 69 8.39 1.17 -1.33
CA LEU A 69 6.97 1.09 -0.98
C LEU A 69 6.24 2.42 -1.19
N LEU A 70 6.81 3.53 -0.72
CA LEU A 70 6.14 4.82 -0.71
C LEU A 70 5.89 5.35 -2.14
N PRO A 71 6.85 5.30 -3.08
CA PRO A 71 6.57 5.73 -4.46
C PRO A 71 5.51 4.87 -5.14
N ALA A 72 5.51 3.56 -4.90
CA ALA A 72 4.50 2.65 -5.44
C ALA A 72 3.10 2.97 -4.88
N TYR A 73 2.98 3.17 -3.57
CA TYR A 73 1.72 3.49 -2.92
C TYR A 73 1.18 4.85 -3.35
N ARG A 74 2.02 5.90 -3.32
CA ARG A 74 1.65 7.26 -3.77
C ARG A 74 1.17 7.25 -5.21
N SER A 75 1.86 6.53 -6.09
CA SER A 75 1.47 6.39 -7.51
C SER A 75 0.12 5.69 -7.66
N PHE A 76 -0.11 4.62 -6.90
CA PHE A 76 -1.38 3.89 -6.91
C PHE A 76 -2.54 4.77 -6.43
N ILE A 77 -2.39 5.45 -5.29
CA ILE A 77 -3.42 6.33 -4.73
C ILE A 77 -3.65 7.54 -5.62
N LYS A 78 -2.62 8.19 -6.17
CA LYS A 78 -2.79 9.31 -7.11
C LYS A 78 -3.63 8.91 -8.33
N ARG A 79 -3.45 7.68 -8.83
CA ARG A 79 -4.14 7.19 -10.03
C ARG A 79 -5.56 6.68 -9.76
N PHE A 80 -5.77 6.03 -8.62
CA PHE A 80 -7.01 5.28 -8.36
C PHE A 80 -7.79 5.74 -7.12
N GLY A 81 -7.21 6.61 -6.29
CA GLY A 81 -7.78 7.07 -5.02
C GLY A 81 -9.15 7.71 -5.20
N VAL A 82 -9.27 8.64 -6.15
CA VAL A 82 -10.53 9.33 -6.48
C VAL A 82 -11.67 8.35 -6.81
N LEU A 83 -11.36 7.23 -7.48
CA LEU A 83 -12.36 6.21 -7.82
C LEU A 83 -12.91 5.46 -6.60
N VAL A 84 -12.12 5.40 -5.53
CA VAL A 84 -12.46 4.75 -4.26
C VAL A 84 -13.13 5.75 -3.31
N GLU A 85 -12.63 6.98 -3.25
CA GLU A 85 -13.16 8.10 -2.46
C GLU A 85 -14.60 8.42 -2.82
N ASN A 86 -14.93 8.43 -4.12
CA ASN A 86 -16.29 8.65 -4.62
C ASN A 86 -17.24 7.45 -4.41
N GLY A 87 -16.79 6.40 -3.72
CA GLY A 87 -17.56 5.20 -3.42
C GLY A 87 -18.16 5.20 -2.01
N LYS A 88 -18.98 4.18 -1.70
CA LYS A 88 -19.47 3.95 -0.34
C LYS A 88 -18.32 3.48 0.56
N ASN A 89 -18.10 4.18 1.67
CA ASN A 89 -17.16 3.87 2.76
C ASN A 89 -15.68 3.79 2.32
N PRO A 90 -15.08 4.90 1.85
CA PRO A 90 -13.72 4.90 1.29
C PRO A 90 -12.65 4.49 2.31
N HIS A 91 -12.82 4.86 3.59
CA HIS A 91 -11.92 4.50 4.69
C HIS A 91 -11.76 2.99 4.91
N LYS A 92 -12.69 2.16 4.39
CA LYS A 92 -12.54 0.69 4.45
C LYS A 92 -11.37 0.20 3.57
N TYR A 93 -11.07 0.95 2.51
CA TYR A 93 -10.13 0.57 1.46
C TYR A 93 -8.82 1.37 1.55
N ILE A 94 -8.92 2.70 1.58
CA ILE A 94 -7.76 3.59 1.81
C ILE A 94 -7.66 3.78 3.32
N ARG A 95 -6.89 2.90 3.97
CA ARG A 95 -6.74 2.88 5.44
C ARG A 95 -5.56 3.72 5.95
N TYR A 96 -4.57 3.93 5.10
CA TYR A 96 -3.31 4.58 5.46
C TYR A 96 -3.06 5.73 4.50
N THR A 97 -2.56 6.85 5.01
CA THR A 97 -1.86 7.82 4.18
C THR A 97 -0.44 7.34 3.89
N ALA A 98 0.26 7.97 2.95
CA ALA A 98 1.66 7.63 2.73
C ALA A 98 2.52 8.01 3.94
N GLU A 99 2.12 9.05 4.67
CA GLU A 99 2.73 9.52 5.91
C GLU A 99 2.48 8.53 7.07
N ASP A 100 1.29 7.92 7.14
CA ASP A 100 1.02 6.84 8.09
C ASP A 100 1.92 5.62 7.81
N LEU A 101 2.06 5.23 6.53
CA LEU A 101 2.93 4.12 6.15
C LEU A 101 4.38 4.41 6.52
N ASP A 102 4.87 5.62 6.23
CA ASP A 102 6.24 6.04 6.55
C ASP A 102 6.51 5.97 8.07
N ARG A 103 5.60 6.50 8.88
CA ARG A 103 5.67 6.39 10.35
C ARG A 103 5.73 4.92 10.79
N MET A 104 4.86 4.06 10.24
CA MET A 104 4.81 2.64 10.59
C MET A 104 6.07 1.87 10.13
N LEU A 105 6.67 2.23 9.00
CA LEU A 105 7.98 1.69 8.60
C LEU A 105 9.09 2.10 9.58
N GLY A 106 8.96 3.28 10.18
CA GLY A 106 9.83 3.75 11.25
C GLY A 106 9.81 2.84 12.50
N GLU A 107 8.80 2.01 12.70
CA GLU A 107 8.71 1.06 13.83
C GLU A 107 9.40 -0.29 13.53
N PHE A 108 9.83 -0.52 12.28
CA PHE A 108 10.41 -1.81 11.89
C PHE A 108 11.73 -2.07 12.61
N PHE A 109 11.96 -3.31 13.02
CA PHE A 109 13.23 -3.78 13.58
C PHE A 109 13.62 -3.14 14.94
N GLU A 110 12.69 -2.46 15.61
CA GLU A 110 12.90 -1.94 16.98
C GLU A 110 12.86 -3.06 18.03
N GLY A 111 11.98 -4.04 17.83
CA GLY A 111 11.69 -5.09 18.80
C GLY A 111 10.65 -4.64 19.82
N LYS A 112 10.12 -5.60 20.59
CA LYS A 112 9.31 -5.25 21.76
C LYS A 112 10.24 -4.82 22.89
N THR A 113 10.14 -3.56 23.30
CA THR A 113 10.66 -3.10 24.61
C THR A 113 10.00 -3.89 25.74
#